data_AF-A0A672GZ04-F1
#
_entry.id   AF-A0A672GZ04-F1
#
_cell.length_a   1.000
_cell.length_b   1.000
_cell.length_c   1.000
_cell.angle_alpha   90.00
_cell.angle_beta   90.00
_cell.angle_gamma   90.00
#
_symmetry.space_group_name_H-M   'P 1'
#
loop_
_entity.id
_entity.type
_entity.pdbx_description
1 polymer ?
#
loop_
_entity_poly.entity_id
_entity_poly.type
_entity_poly.pdbx_seq_one_letter_code
_entity_poly.pdbx_strand_id
1 'polypeptide(L)'
;ICPLVKMRLGVPCRALTCAHLQCFSVIFFLQMNEKKPTWACPVCDKPPPYELHAIDGLFREILTETNEDTEETEYFTDGSWRPGSAHPLRWELLTTFTCS
;
A
#
# COMPACT_ATOMS: atom_id res chain seq x y z
N ILE A 1 4.30 -0.40 -3.47
CA ILE A 1 4.04 -1.61 -4.31
C ILE A 1 2.69 -2.28 -3.94
N CYS A 2 1.96 -2.83 -4.92
CA CYS A 2 0.70 -3.56 -4.71
C CYS A 2 0.93 -4.99 -4.18
N PRO A 3 0.27 -5.42 -3.08
CA PRO A 3 0.49 -6.74 -2.49
C PRO A 3 0.04 -7.90 -3.38
N LEU A 4 -0.95 -7.67 -4.25
CA LEU A 4 -1.57 -8.68 -5.11
C LEU A 4 -0.70 -9.06 -6.32
N VAL A 5 -0.09 -8.07 -6.96
CA VAL A 5 0.61 -8.24 -8.24
C VAL A 5 2.10 -7.93 -8.19
N LYS A 6 2.60 -7.47 -7.02
CA LYS A 6 4.01 -7.13 -6.79
C LYS A 6 4.57 -6.11 -7.79
N MET A 7 3.71 -5.23 -8.30
CA MET A 7 4.03 -4.11 -9.19
C MET A 7 3.63 -2.77 -8.55
N ARG A 8 4.07 -1.66 -9.14
CA ARG A 8 3.63 -0.31 -8.73
C ARG A 8 2.10 -0.25 -8.64
N LEU A 9 1.58 0.44 -7.63
CA LEU A 9 0.14 0.59 -7.45
C LEU A 9 -0.44 1.34 -8.67
N GLY A 10 -1.53 0.80 -9.23
CA GLY A 10 -2.32 1.48 -10.25
C GLY A 10 -3.36 2.39 -9.59
N VAL A 11 -4.57 1.87 -9.40
CA VAL A 11 -5.65 2.57 -8.69
C VAL A 11 -5.62 2.16 -7.21
N PRO A 12 -5.03 2.96 -6.30
CA PRO A 12 -4.89 2.60 -4.90
C PRO A 12 -6.24 2.57 -4.20
N CYS A 13 -6.50 1.49 -3.48
CA CYS A 13 -7.75 1.27 -2.76
C CYS A 13 -7.47 0.64 -1.41
N ARG A 14 -8.31 1.02 -0.45
CA ARG A 14 -8.32 0.49 0.91
C ARG A 14 -9.74 0.61 1.46
N ALA A 15 -10.15 -0.35 2.28
CA ALA A 15 -11.42 -0.24 2.96
C ALA A 15 -11.33 0.69 4.17
N LEU A 16 -12.38 1.48 4.44
CA LEU A 16 -12.40 2.44 5.55
C LEU A 16 -12.26 1.78 6.94
N THR A 17 -12.54 0.48 7.05
CA THR A 17 -12.41 -0.30 8.29
C THR A 17 -11.03 -0.93 8.48
N CYS A 18 -10.11 -0.74 7.52
CA CYS A 18 -8.76 -1.28 7.59
C CYS A 18 -7.87 -0.44 8.52
N ALA A 19 -7.30 -1.08 9.54
CA ALA A 19 -6.30 -0.48 10.44
C ALA A 19 -4.87 -0.65 9.89
N HIS A 20 -4.66 -0.35 8.62
CA HIS A 20 -3.35 -0.32 7.95
C HIS A 20 -3.31 0.81 6.93
N LEU A 21 -2.10 1.26 6.57
CA LEU A 21 -1.91 2.29 5.53
C LEU A 21 -1.73 1.69 4.14
N GLN A 22 -1.21 0.46 4.04
CA GLN A 22 -0.93 -0.16 2.75
C GLN A 22 -2.21 -0.30 1.90
N CYS A 23 -2.16 0.24 0.69
CA CYS A 23 -3.20 0.10 -0.32
C CYS A 23 -2.96 -1.11 -1.23
N PHE A 24 -4.00 -1.51 -1.94
CA PHE A 24 -3.94 -2.48 -3.04
C PHE A 24 -4.60 -1.91 -4.30
N SER A 25 -4.34 -2.51 -5.46
CA SER A 25 -4.99 -2.10 -6.71
C SER A 25 -6.43 -2.60 -6.75
N VAL A 26 -7.42 -1.70 -6.86
CA VAL A 26 -8.83 -2.11 -6.95
C VAL A 26 -9.10 -2.94 -8.20
N ILE A 27 -8.39 -2.67 -9.31
CA ILE A 27 -8.55 -3.40 -10.57
C ILE A 27 -8.19 -4.88 -10.38
N PHE A 28 -7.03 -5.15 -9.79
CA PHE A 28 -6.58 -6.52 -9.54
C PHE A 28 -7.38 -7.20 -8.42
N PHE A 29 -7.84 -6.45 -7.43
CA PHE A 29 -8.74 -6.96 -6.40
C PHE A 29 -10.07 -7.46 -6.98
N LEU A 30 -10.69 -6.69 -7.88
CA LEU A 30 -11.92 -7.09 -8.56
C LEU A 30 -11.69 -8.31 -9.46
N GLN A 31 -10.62 -8.32 -10.26
CA GLN A 31 -10.26 -9.46 -11.11
C GLN A 31 -10.01 -10.75 -10.32
N MET A 32 -9.38 -10.66 -9.14
CA MET A 32 -9.18 -11.81 -8.26
C MET A 32 -10.51 -12.34 -7.73
N ASN A 33 -11.40 -11.44 -7.29
CA ASN A 33 -12.70 -11.81 -6.73
C ASN A 33 -13.69 -12.31 -7.79
N GLU A 34 -13.55 -11.89 -9.04
CA GLU A 34 -14.27 -12.48 -10.18
C GLU A 34 -13.90 -13.96 -10.37
N LYS A 35 -12.63 -14.32 -10.20
CA LYS A 35 -12.15 -15.71 -10.32
C LYS A 35 -12.43 -16.55 -9.08
N LYS A 36 -12.16 -16.00 -7.90
CA LYS A 36 -12.36 -16.67 -6.60
C LYS A 36 -12.88 -15.63 -5.60
N PRO A 37 -14.19 -15.58 -5.33
CA PRO A 37 -14.82 -14.51 -4.56
C PRO A 37 -14.59 -14.69 -3.05
N THR A 38 -13.43 -14.30 -2.55
CA THR A 38 -13.15 -14.28 -1.10
C THR A 38 -13.62 -13.00 -0.42
N TRP A 39 -13.62 -11.89 -1.16
CA TRP A 39 -13.93 -10.52 -0.71
C TRP A 39 -13.20 -10.09 0.56
N ALA A 40 -12.03 -10.70 0.81
CA ALA A 40 -11.16 -10.40 1.94
C ALA A 40 -10.08 -9.39 1.53
N CYS A 41 -9.79 -8.44 2.41
CA CYS A 41 -8.74 -7.46 2.19
C CYS A 41 -7.39 -8.17 2.00
N PRO A 42 -6.66 -7.95 0.90
CA PRO A 42 -5.41 -8.66 0.60
C PRO A 42 -4.21 -8.25 1.46
N VAL A 43 -4.42 -7.35 2.42
CA VAL A 43 -3.39 -6.87 3.37
C VAL A 43 -3.63 -7.42 4.77
N CYS A 44 -4.89 -7.47 5.22
CA CYS A 44 -5.21 -7.84 6.60
C CYS A 44 -6.24 -8.97 6.74
N ASP A 45 -6.64 -9.58 5.62
CA ASP A 45 -7.58 -10.71 5.52
C ASP A 45 -8.97 -10.50 6.12
N LYS A 46 -9.28 -9.28 6.60
CA LYS A 46 -10.61 -8.90 7.07
C LYS A 46 -11.57 -8.78 5.88
N PRO A 47 -12.85 -9.16 6.01
CA PRO A 47 -13.85 -8.99 4.95
C PRO A 47 -14.67 -7.70 5.15
N PRO A 48 -14.25 -6.53 4.64
CA PRO A 48 -15.06 -5.33 4.70
C PRO A 48 -16.27 -5.44 3.75
N PRO A 49 -17.41 -4.81 4.08
CA PRO A 49 -18.48 -4.57 3.12
C PRO A 49 -17.95 -3.92 1.83
N TYR A 50 -18.47 -4.33 0.68
CA TYR A 50 -18.01 -3.83 -0.63
C TYR A 50 -18.01 -2.29 -0.70
N GLU A 51 -19.06 -1.66 -0.21
CA GLU A 51 -19.28 -0.20 -0.21
C GLU A 51 -18.23 0.59 0.59
N LEU A 52 -17.50 -0.07 1.49
CA LEU A 52 -16.46 0.59 2.28
C LEU A 52 -15.10 0.62 1.59
N HIS A 53 -14.95 0.00 0.42
CA HIS A 53 -13.74 0.11 -0.40
C HIS A 53 -13.69 1.48 -1.07
N ALA A 54 -12.71 2.29 -0.68
CA ALA A 54 -12.52 3.63 -1.21
C ALA A 54 -11.19 3.73 -1.96
N ILE A 55 -11.17 4.54 -3.01
CA ILE A 55 -9.91 4.96 -3.65
C ILE A 55 -9.19 5.88 -2.68
N ASP A 56 -7.94 5.57 -2.38
CA ASP A 56 -7.13 6.36 -1.44
C ASP A 56 -6.57 7.59 -2.16
N GLY A 57 -7.08 8.77 -1.81
CA GLY A 57 -6.73 10.04 -2.45
C GLY A 57 -5.26 10.42 -2.26
N LEU A 58 -4.72 10.19 -1.05
CA LEU A 58 -3.33 10.48 -0.72
C LEU A 58 -2.38 9.61 -1.52
N PHE A 59 -2.59 8.29 -1.55
CA PHE A 59 -1.76 7.41 -2.38
C PHE A 59 -1.91 7.70 -3.88
N ARG A 60 -3.07 8.20 -4.33
CA ARG A 60 -3.23 8.63 -5.73
C ARG A 60 -2.35 9.84 -6.03
N GLU A 61 -2.31 10.83 -5.14
CA GLU A 61 -1.44 12.01 -5.25
C GLU A 61 0.04 11.60 -5.23
N ILE A 62 0.46 10.75 -4.28
CA ILE A 62 1.83 10.23 -4.20
C ILE A 62 2.23 9.54 -5.51
N LEU A 63 1.38 8.69 -6.09
CA LEU A 63 1.69 8.00 -7.33
C LEU A 63 1.83 8.97 -8.52
N THR A 64 1.13 10.11 -8.50
CA THR A 64 1.27 11.14 -9.53
C THR A 64 2.50 12.02 -9.35
N GLU A 65 2.97 12.21 -8.11
CA GLU A 65 4.10 13.09 -7.77
C GLU A 65 5.45 12.36 -7.70
N THR A 66 5.46 11.03 -7.89
CA THR A 66 6.67 10.20 -7.81
C THR A 66 6.99 9.49 -9.12
N ASN A 67 8.28 9.19 -9.32
CA ASN A 67 8.77 8.44 -10.46
C ASN A 67 8.36 6.96 -10.39
N GLU A 68 8.40 6.26 -11.52
CA GLU A 68 8.02 4.84 -11.62
C GLU A 68 8.91 3.90 -10.81
N ASP A 69 10.16 4.27 -10.57
CA ASP A 69 11.15 3.55 -9.77
C ASP A 69 11.04 3.81 -8.26
N THR A 70 10.13 4.71 -7.83
CA THR A 70 9.88 4.96 -6.41
C THR A 70 9.03 3.82 -5.82
N GLU A 71 9.64 3.02 -4.94
CA GLU A 71 8.97 1.87 -4.31
C GLU A 71 8.41 2.18 -2.92
N GLU A 72 9.01 3.15 -2.22
CA GLU A 72 8.75 3.49 -0.83
C GLU A 72 8.34 4.96 -0.65
N THR A 73 7.62 5.23 0.44
CA THR A 73 7.20 6.57 0.83
C THR A 73 7.37 6.69 2.34
N GLU A 74 8.04 7.75 2.77
CA GLU A 74 8.22 8.08 4.18
C GLU A 74 7.12 9.04 4.63
N TYR A 75 6.52 8.75 5.78
CA TYR A 75 5.47 9.57 6.39
C TYR A 75 5.99 10.24 7.66
N PHE A 76 5.66 11.52 7.83
CA PHE A 76 6.02 12.29 8.99
C PHE A 76 4.83 12.49 9.94
N THR A 77 5.11 12.80 11.20
CA THR A 77 4.08 12.98 12.24
C THR A 77 3.23 14.22 12.04
N ASP A 78 3.70 15.18 11.24
CA ASP A 78 2.95 16.37 10.84
C ASP A 78 2.00 16.10 9.66
N GLY A 79 1.97 14.86 9.16
CA GLY A 79 1.13 14.44 8.03
C GLY A 79 1.76 14.69 6.66
N SER A 80 2.96 15.29 6.59
CA SER A 80 3.71 15.38 5.35
C SER A 80 4.31 14.03 4.95
N TRP A 81 4.72 13.92 3.69
CA TRP A 81 5.34 12.72 3.15
C TRP A 81 6.46 13.08 2.17
N ARG A 82 7.37 12.13 1.92
CA ARG A 82 8.36 12.24 0.84
C ARG A 82 8.61 10.89 0.16
N PRO A 83 9.06 10.89 -1.11
CA PRO A 83 9.58 9.68 -1.74
C PRO A 83 10.69 9.09 -0.86
N GLY A 84 10.68 7.77 -0.65
CA GLY A 84 11.79 7.09 0.02
C GLY A 84 13.07 7.29 -0.79
N SER A 85 14.15 7.71 -0.15
CA SER A 85 15.44 7.76 -0.83
C SER A 85 15.92 6.34 -1.09
N ALA A 86 16.30 6.02 -2.33
CA ALA A 86 17.10 4.84 -2.61
C ALA A 86 18.40 4.95 -1.81
N HIS A 87 18.48 4.33 -0.62
CA HIS A 87 19.75 4.22 0.09
C HIS A 87 20.60 3.23 -0.69
N PRO A 88 21.75 3.63 -1.27
CA PRO A 88 22.56 2.69 -2.05
C PRO A 88 23.16 1.58 -1.19
N LEU A 89 23.21 1.71 0.14
CA LEU A 89 23.83 0.73 1.04
C LEU A 89 23.21 0.82 2.44
N ARG A 90 22.21 0.01 2.76
CA ARG A 90 21.82 -0.24 4.17
C ARG A 90 21.27 -1.65 4.41
N TRP A 91 21.99 -2.67 3.95
CA TRP A 91 21.72 -4.06 4.36
C TRP A 91 22.59 -4.53 5.55
N GLU A 92 23.52 -3.72 6.08
CA GLU A 92 24.41 -4.11 7.19
C GLU A 92 24.21 -3.35 8.53
N LEU A 93 23.20 -2.48 8.69
CA LEU A 93 23.04 -1.69 9.94
C LEU A 93 21.67 -1.79 10.64
N LEU A 94 20.86 -2.82 10.35
CA LEU A 94 19.63 -3.08 11.12
C LEU A 94 19.64 -4.44 11.85
N THR A 95 20.81 -4.97 12.19
CA THR A 95 20.93 -6.05 13.19
C THR A 95 20.86 -5.55 14.63
N THR A 96 20.43 -4.31 14.90
CA THR A 96 20.16 -3.84 16.26
C THR A 96 18.97 -2.88 16.28
N PHE A 97 17.77 -3.41 16.51
CA PHE A 97 16.82 -2.88 17.48
C PHE A 97 15.87 -4.03 17.83
N THR A 98 16.37 -4.94 18.66
CA THR A 98 15.52 -5.58 19.65
C THR A 98 14.98 -4.49 20.59
N CYS A 99 13.68 -4.48 20.83
CA CYS A 99 13.09 -3.89 22.04
C CYS A 99 12.01 -4.90 22.45
N SER A 100 12.17 -5.67 23.54
CA SER A 100 12.19 -5.26 24.96
C SER A 100 10.91 -4.56 25.36
#